data_AF-A0A2V7EPP7-F1
#
_entry.id   AF-A0A2V7EPP7-F1
#
_cell.length_a   1.000
_cell.length_b   1.000
_cell.length_c   1.000
_cell.angle_alpha   90.00
_cell.angle_beta   90.00
_cell.angle_gamma   90.00
#
_symmetry.space_group_name_H-M   'P 1'
#
loop_
_entity.id
_entity.type
_entity.pdbx_description
1 polymer ?
#
loop_
_entity_poly.entity_id
_entity_poly.type
_entity_poly.pdbx_seq_one_letter_code
_entity_poly.pdbx_strand_id
1 'polypeptide(L)'
;MPAVPMLAVMVVVQAYSGPPAQAGKAPSPTATTVVARRAVHAVIIDGKDDDEVWREAAAVTAFREFSPREDGDPRFPTEAKVAYDDHNFYVFIRAFDPHPDSILKILARRDVRAPTDQLKIVIDSYHDRRTGFEFAVNPAGVKRDYAIYDDNREDDAWDGVWEVATTVDTLGWTAEFRIPLSQLRYAHADSNTFGFAVWRDIQRYTERVSWPVYRQSQSGFASQLGDVTGLVGLPAPRRLEVAPYMVTKNVSVPAGPSFDRSQKLTAGADLKYGLTSNLTLDATVNPDFGQVEADPAVLNLTAFETFFQERRPFFVAGTGVFRFAVNCSQVNCNGERLFYSRRIGRAPQLPGNDAGSPIATTIYSAAKLTGRLPGGQTVGLLDAITQRATGSADRTTEPATNYAALRGQQDFRKGESGIGVMFTAVNRSLDPLTDAALRQSAYVGALDFRHRFLGSRYQLSGSLDVSRVAGTAAAIAATQRDPVHYYQRPDAGLPLDPTRTSLSGDAEELLFGKVGGGITRFETSYQRRSPGFEVNDLGFLLRADQQSWNNWFGVQSLHPSRVYQTAFWNFNWWQYWTVGGLPVERAANTNVH
;
A
#
# COMPACT_ATOMS: atom_id res chain seq x y z
N MET A 1 -0.17 9.84 -42.87
CA MET A 1 0.08 8.53 -43.52
C MET A 1 1.42 8.64 -44.23
N PRO A 2 2.39 7.77 -43.89
CA PRO A 2 2.45 6.45 -44.50
C PRO A 2 2.23 5.32 -43.49
N ALA A 3 1.68 4.22 -43.98
CA ALA A 3 1.33 3.02 -43.24
C ALA A 3 2.60 2.20 -42.94
N VAL A 4 2.81 1.87 -41.66
CA VAL A 4 3.75 0.84 -41.23
C VAL A 4 2.93 -0.42 -40.96
N PRO A 5 3.25 -1.57 -41.58
CA PRO A 5 2.44 -2.76 -41.43
C PRO A 5 2.62 -3.35 -40.03
N MET A 6 1.52 -3.48 -39.29
CA MET A 6 1.42 -4.37 -38.14
C MET A 6 1.57 -5.82 -38.62
N LEU A 7 2.62 -6.50 -38.18
CA LEU A 7 2.72 -7.96 -38.25
C LEU A 7 2.66 -8.49 -36.81
N ALA A 8 1.45 -8.77 -36.35
CA ALA A 8 1.22 -9.62 -35.20
C ALA A 8 1.49 -11.07 -35.63
N VAL A 9 2.69 -11.58 -35.34
CA VAL A 9 2.98 -13.00 -35.51
C VAL A 9 2.34 -13.74 -34.33
N MET A 10 1.10 -14.18 -34.54
CA MET A 10 0.41 -15.10 -33.65
C MET A 10 0.94 -16.51 -33.96
N VAL A 11 1.96 -16.96 -33.23
CA VAL A 11 2.41 -18.36 -33.31
C VAL A 11 1.35 -19.22 -32.63
N VAL A 12 0.45 -19.79 -33.44
CA VAL A 12 -0.40 -20.90 -33.02
C VAL A 12 0.47 -22.15 -33.00
N VAL A 13 1.00 -22.51 -31.83
CA VAL A 13 1.51 -23.86 -31.61
C VAL A 13 0.28 -24.77 -31.50
N GLN A 14 -0.04 -25.48 -32.58
CA GLN A 14 -0.94 -26.64 -32.50
C GLN A 14 -0.27 -27.70 -31.61
N ALA A 15 -0.64 -27.71 -30.34
CA ALA A 15 -0.33 -28.83 -29.47
C ALA A 15 -1.16 -30.03 -29.94
N TYR A 16 -0.49 -31.06 -30.46
CA TYR A 16 -1.06 -32.38 -30.67
C TYR A 16 -1.63 -32.87 -29.33
N SER A 17 -2.96 -32.96 -29.23
CA SER A 17 -3.65 -33.55 -28.09
C SER A 17 -3.50 -35.07 -28.14
N GLY A 18 -2.48 -35.59 -27.46
CA GLY A 18 -2.46 -37.00 -27.06
C GLY A 18 -3.63 -37.30 -26.10
N PRO A 19 -4.04 -38.58 -25.99
CA PRO A 19 -5.12 -38.97 -25.08
C PRO A 19 -4.82 -38.52 -23.65
N PRO A 20 -5.85 -38.12 -22.87
CA PRO A 20 -5.66 -37.53 -21.56
C PRO A 20 -4.96 -38.54 -20.64
N ALA A 21 -3.73 -38.21 -20.23
CA ALA A 21 -3.10 -38.84 -19.09
C ALA A 21 -4.04 -38.65 -17.89
N GLN A 22 -4.38 -39.75 -17.22
CA GLN A 22 -5.16 -39.72 -15.99
C GLN A 22 -4.57 -38.66 -15.06
N ALA A 23 -5.35 -37.62 -14.79
CA ALA A 23 -5.04 -36.65 -13.77
C ALA A 23 -4.83 -37.42 -12.46
N GLY A 24 -3.59 -37.44 -11.98
CA GLY A 24 -3.30 -37.91 -10.63
C GLY A 24 -4.24 -37.19 -9.67
N LYS A 25 -4.90 -37.96 -8.81
CA LYS A 25 -5.73 -37.45 -7.72
C LYS A 25 -5.06 -36.22 -7.10
N ALA A 26 -5.80 -35.11 -7.04
CA ALA A 26 -5.42 -33.96 -6.23
C ALA A 26 -5.06 -34.47 -4.81
N PRO A 27 -3.96 -34.00 -4.19
CA PRO A 27 -3.65 -34.33 -2.81
C PRO A 27 -4.85 -33.98 -1.92
N SER A 28 -5.16 -34.84 -0.95
CA SER A 28 -6.21 -34.65 0.05
C SER A 28 -6.13 -33.25 0.66
N PRO A 29 -7.26 -32.61 1.02
CA PRO A 29 -7.27 -31.27 1.59
C PRO A 29 -6.46 -31.26 2.89
N THR A 30 -5.27 -30.66 2.85
CA THR A 30 -4.54 -30.23 4.04
C THR A 30 -5.50 -29.38 4.85
N ALA A 31 -5.71 -29.67 6.14
CA ALA A 31 -6.65 -28.91 6.96
C ALA A 31 -6.31 -27.41 6.89
N THR A 32 -7.17 -26.62 6.23
CA THR A 32 -7.00 -25.17 6.06
C THR A 32 -7.70 -24.37 7.16
N THR A 33 -8.14 -25.04 8.22
CA THR A 33 -8.90 -24.44 9.31
C THR A 33 -8.29 -24.83 10.65
N VAL A 34 -8.19 -23.86 11.56
CA VAL A 34 -7.82 -24.04 12.96
C VAL A 34 -8.92 -23.45 13.84
N VAL A 35 -9.16 -24.05 15.00
CA VAL A 35 -10.09 -23.53 16.00
C VAL A 35 -9.27 -22.83 17.09
N ALA A 36 -9.51 -21.54 17.31
CA ALA A 36 -8.86 -20.79 18.37
C ALA A 36 -9.41 -21.19 19.74
N ARG A 37 -8.53 -21.33 20.73
CA ARG A 37 -8.92 -21.61 22.12
C ARG A 37 -9.11 -20.30 22.88
N ARG A 38 -10.22 -20.16 23.62
CA ARG A 38 -10.41 -19.01 24.50
C ARG A 38 -9.54 -19.18 25.75
N ALA A 39 -8.65 -18.22 26.01
CA ALA A 39 -7.86 -18.16 27.23
C ALA A 39 -8.74 -17.70 28.41
N VAL A 40 -8.66 -18.42 29.53
CA VAL A 40 -9.37 -18.06 30.77
C VAL A 40 -8.53 -17.12 31.63
N HIS A 41 -7.21 -17.27 31.56
CA HIS A 41 -6.21 -16.44 32.23
C HIS A 41 -5.40 -15.66 31.19
N ALA A 42 -4.82 -14.54 31.62
CA ALA A 42 -3.93 -13.76 30.74
C ALA A 42 -2.67 -14.59 30.44
N VAL A 43 -2.31 -14.67 29.15
CA VAL A 43 -1.11 -15.35 28.67
C VAL A 43 0.12 -14.49 28.98
N ILE A 44 1.19 -15.11 29.51
CA ILE A 44 2.43 -14.41 29.84
C ILE A 44 3.34 -14.49 28.63
N ILE A 45 3.61 -13.35 28.00
CA ILE A 45 4.42 -13.30 26.77
C ILE A 45 5.91 -13.41 27.11
N ASP A 46 6.39 -14.64 27.21
CA ASP A 46 7.79 -14.97 27.51
C ASP A 46 8.43 -15.94 26.49
N GLY A 47 7.65 -16.36 25.49
CA GLY A 47 8.13 -17.20 24.41
C GLY A 47 8.12 -18.69 24.76
N LYS A 48 7.44 -19.11 25.82
CA LYS A 48 7.27 -20.52 26.21
C LYS A 48 5.81 -20.96 26.03
N ASP A 49 5.57 -22.27 26.13
CA ASP A 49 4.23 -22.87 26.02
C ASP A 49 3.71 -23.46 27.33
N ASP A 50 4.19 -22.95 28.47
CA ASP A 50 3.85 -23.46 29.80
C ASP A 50 2.50 -22.98 30.33
N ASP A 51 1.95 -21.90 29.77
CA ASP A 51 0.58 -21.41 30.02
C ASP A 51 -0.51 -22.47 29.70
N GLU A 52 -1.57 -22.46 30.51
CA GLU A 52 -2.66 -23.44 30.45
C GLU A 52 -3.32 -23.53 29.06
N VAL A 53 -3.55 -22.38 28.42
CA VAL A 53 -4.25 -22.30 27.13
C VAL A 53 -3.50 -23.06 26.03
N TRP A 54 -2.16 -23.10 26.09
CA TRP A 54 -1.34 -23.77 25.09
C TRP A 54 -1.39 -25.30 25.19
N ARG A 55 -1.83 -25.86 26.32
CA ARG A 55 -2.04 -27.30 26.48
C ARG A 55 -3.35 -27.76 25.86
N GLU A 56 -4.33 -26.86 25.78
CA GLU A 56 -5.67 -27.15 25.25
C GLU A 56 -5.85 -26.73 23.80
N ALA A 57 -5.08 -25.74 23.33
CA ALA A 57 -5.17 -25.24 21.97
C ALA A 57 -4.73 -26.32 20.96
N ALA A 58 -5.53 -26.51 19.91
CA ALA A 58 -5.22 -27.45 18.85
C ALA A 58 -3.94 -27.03 18.10
N ALA A 59 -2.98 -27.95 17.99
CA ALA A 59 -1.75 -27.71 17.27
C ALA A 59 -1.96 -27.84 15.76
N VAL A 60 -1.56 -26.81 15.03
CA VAL A 60 -1.40 -26.79 13.59
C VAL A 60 -0.02 -27.35 13.26
N THR A 61 0.04 -28.47 12.56
CA THR A 61 1.30 -29.15 12.22
C THR A 61 1.49 -29.37 10.71
N ALA A 62 0.45 -29.08 9.91
CA ALA A 62 0.42 -29.38 8.48
C ALA A 62 1.12 -28.32 7.61
N PHE A 63 2.31 -27.87 8.04
CA PHE A 63 3.14 -26.93 7.28
C PHE A 63 3.72 -27.60 6.05
N ARG A 64 3.77 -26.86 4.93
CA ARG A 64 4.36 -27.31 3.67
C ARG A 64 5.41 -26.30 3.21
N GLU A 65 6.46 -26.79 2.58
CA GLU A 65 7.38 -25.95 1.84
C GLU A 65 6.65 -25.30 0.67
N PHE A 66 6.86 -24.00 0.48
CA PHE A 66 6.40 -23.28 -0.72
C PHE A 66 7.54 -22.68 -1.53
N SER A 67 8.76 -22.65 -0.97
CA SER A 67 9.95 -22.22 -1.65
C SER A 67 11.16 -22.95 -1.04
N PRO A 68 12.09 -23.49 -1.85
CA PRO A 68 12.11 -23.52 -3.31
C PRO A 68 11.13 -24.51 -3.98
N ARG A 69 10.57 -25.49 -3.26
CA ARG A 69 9.57 -26.43 -3.79
C ARG A 69 8.18 -26.04 -3.34
N GLU A 70 7.29 -25.78 -4.30
CA GLU A 70 5.88 -25.65 -3.98
C GLU A 70 5.29 -26.98 -3.50
N ASP A 71 4.62 -26.95 -2.35
CA ASP A 71 3.95 -28.09 -1.69
C ASP A 71 4.88 -29.24 -1.31
N GLY A 72 6.14 -28.91 -0.98
CA GLY A 72 7.14 -29.87 -0.52
C GLY A 72 7.01 -30.22 0.97
N ASP A 73 7.68 -31.30 1.38
CA ASP A 73 7.83 -31.60 2.80
C ASP A 73 8.83 -30.61 3.43
N PRO A 74 8.48 -29.95 4.55
CA PRO A 74 9.39 -29.02 5.21
C PRO A 74 10.60 -29.77 5.78
N ARG A 75 11.79 -29.16 5.71
CA ARG A 75 13.00 -29.76 6.25
C ARG A 75 12.95 -29.94 7.76
N PHE A 76 12.34 -28.99 8.46
CA PHE A 76 12.12 -29.09 9.90
C PHE A 76 10.64 -28.89 10.24
N PRO A 77 10.11 -29.67 11.21
CA PRO A 77 8.75 -29.48 11.69
C PRO A 77 8.52 -28.08 12.23
N THR A 78 7.29 -27.60 12.08
CA THR A 78 6.82 -26.37 12.70
C THR A 78 5.43 -26.63 13.27
N GLU A 79 5.18 -26.13 14.47
CA GLU A 79 3.87 -26.22 15.11
C GLU A 79 3.39 -24.83 15.48
N ALA A 80 2.09 -24.57 15.30
CA ALA A 80 1.47 -23.33 15.75
C ALA A 80 0.19 -23.60 16.54
N LYS A 81 -0.09 -22.77 17.54
CA LYS A 81 -1.31 -22.82 18.34
C LYS A 81 -1.93 -21.43 18.36
N VAL A 82 -3.26 -21.36 18.33
CA VAL A 82 -4.01 -20.10 18.28
C VAL A 82 -4.94 -20.01 19.47
N ALA A 83 -4.90 -18.87 20.15
CA ALA A 83 -5.77 -18.57 21.27
C ALA A 83 -6.27 -17.13 21.22
N TYR A 84 -7.28 -16.80 22.04
CA TYR A 84 -7.78 -15.43 22.17
C TYR A 84 -8.39 -15.20 23.56
N ASP A 85 -8.47 -13.95 23.97
CA ASP A 85 -9.32 -13.50 25.08
C ASP A 85 -10.16 -12.29 24.63
N ASP A 86 -10.79 -11.59 25.57
CA ASP A 86 -11.62 -10.43 25.27
C ASP A 86 -10.82 -9.25 24.69
N HIS A 87 -9.50 -9.22 24.86
CA HIS A 87 -8.66 -8.08 24.52
C HIS A 87 -7.62 -8.40 23.45
N ASN A 88 -7.20 -9.67 23.29
CA ASN A 88 -6.04 -10.05 22.51
C ASN A 88 -6.27 -11.34 21.71
N PHE A 89 -5.60 -11.39 20.56
CA PHE A 89 -5.37 -12.58 19.77
C PHE A 89 -3.94 -13.07 20.01
N TYR A 90 -3.78 -14.36 20.30
CA TYR A 90 -2.50 -14.96 20.64
C TYR A 90 -2.12 -16.05 19.65
N VAL A 91 -0.82 -16.12 19.34
CA VAL A 91 -0.26 -17.21 18.55
C VAL A 91 1.05 -17.66 19.18
N PHE A 92 1.16 -18.95 19.46
CA PHE A 92 2.43 -19.58 19.82
C PHE A 92 2.93 -20.39 18.64
N ILE A 93 4.22 -20.26 18.30
CA ILE A 93 4.86 -21.01 17.23
C ILE A 93 6.13 -21.67 17.74
N ARG A 94 6.25 -22.98 17.52
CA ARG A 94 7.45 -23.79 17.74
C ARG A 94 8.10 -24.11 16.40
N ALA A 95 9.27 -23.55 16.18
CA ALA A 95 10.10 -23.81 15.01
C ALA A 95 11.20 -24.81 15.39
N PHE A 96 10.95 -26.11 15.15
CA PHE A 96 11.94 -27.14 15.45
C PHE A 96 13.17 -26.95 14.56
N ASP A 97 14.35 -27.11 15.15
CA ASP A 97 15.63 -27.04 14.48
C ASP A 97 16.68 -27.82 15.29
N PRO A 98 17.25 -28.92 14.76
CA PRO A 98 18.23 -29.71 15.48
C PRO A 98 19.59 -29.01 15.65
N HIS A 99 19.78 -27.84 15.03
CA HIS A 99 21.01 -27.06 15.07
C HIS A 99 20.75 -25.63 15.59
N PRO A 100 20.40 -25.45 16.88
CA PRO A 100 20.06 -24.14 17.43
C PRO A 100 21.21 -23.13 17.39
N ASP A 101 22.46 -23.60 17.36
CA ASP A 101 23.66 -22.80 17.16
C ASP A 101 23.79 -22.21 15.75
N SER A 102 23.10 -22.82 14.78
CA SER A 102 23.09 -22.44 13.37
C SER A 102 21.85 -21.61 12.99
N ILE A 103 20.98 -21.28 13.94
CA ILE A 103 19.85 -20.38 13.72
C ILE A 103 20.40 -18.96 13.54
N LEU A 104 20.16 -18.37 12.37
CA LEU A 104 20.60 -17.01 12.07
C LEU A 104 19.74 -16.02 12.86
N LYS A 105 20.35 -15.38 13.88
CA LYS A 105 19.77 -14.32 14.71
C LYS A 105 20.54 -13.00 14.52
N ILE A 106 20.19 -12.23 13.49
CA ILE A 106 20.85 -10.94 13.26
C ILE A 106 20.03 -9.83 13.92
N LEU A 107 20.67 -9.05 14.80
CA LEU A 107 20.09 -7.81 15.30
C LEU A 107 20.11 -6.77 14.16
N ALA A 108 18.94 -6.28 13.81
CA ALA A 108 18.75 -5.17 12.89
C ALA A 108 17.82 -4.15 13.54
N ARG A 109 17.73 -2.94 12.99
CA ARG A 109 16.67 -2.01 13.38
C ARG A 109 15.32 -2.62 13.01
N ARG A 110 14.28 -2.27 13.76
CA ARG A 110 12.88 -2.57 13.40
C ARG A 110 12.63 -2.16 11.94
N ASP A 111 11.82 -2.94 11.24
CA ASP A 111 11.40 -2.69 9.84
C ASP A 111 12.51 -2.80 8.77
N VAL A 112 13.72 -3.18 9.16
CA VAL A 112 14.81 -3.52 8.21
C VAL A 112 14.82 -5.03 7.95
N ARG A 113 14.79 -5.41 6.67
CA ARG A 113 14.90 -6.81 6.24
C ARG A 113 16.35 -7.29 6.36
N ALA A 114 16.65 -8.07 7.40
CA ALA A 114 17.92 -8.77 7.57
C ALA A 114 17.86 -10.21 7.02
N PRO A 115 18.99 -10.80 6.59
CA PRO A 115 19.07 -12.22 6.25
C PRO A 115 19.11 -13.06 7.53
N THR A 116 17.94 -13.24 8.15
CA THR A 116 17.74 -13.93 9.45
C THR A 116 16.60 -14.93 9.31
N ASP A 117 16.57 -15.95 10.16
CA ASP A 117 15.36 -16.78 10.29
C ASP A 117 14.18 -15.89 10.73
N GLN A 118 12.96 -16.21 10.29
CA GLN A 118 11.77 -15.44 10.64
C GLN A 118 10.56 -16.34 10.88
N LEU A 119 9.71 -15.92 11.82
CA LEU A 119 8.34 -16.41 11.98
C LEU A 119 7.38 -15.26 11.72
N LYS A 120 6.33 -15.53 10.95
CA LYS A 120 5.34 -14.53 10.54
C LYS A 120 3.94 -15.08 10.73
N ILE A 121 3.04 -14.22 11.17
CA ILE A 121 1.61 -14.49 11.20
C ILE A 121 0.89 -13.46 10.34
N VAL A 122 -0.13 -13.90 9.60
CA VAL A 122 -0.97 -13.02 8.80
C VAL A 122 -2.42 -13.20 9.20
N ILE A 123 -3.10 -12.08 9.47
CA ILE A 123 -4.49 -12.06 9.95
C ILE A 123 -5.34 -11.19 9.02
N ASP A 124 -6.25 -11.81 8.26
CA ASP A 124 -7.36 -11.15 7.57
C ASP A 124 -8.56 -11.11 8.54
N SER A 125 -8.66 -10.02 9.29
CA SER A 125 -9.67 -9.85 10.35
C SER A 125 -11.08 -9.52 9.82
N TYR A 126 -11.21 -9.15 8.54
CA TYR A 126 -12.50 -8.96 7.89
C TYR A 126 -12.99 -10.22 7.17
N HIS A 127 -12.12 -11.22 6.99
CA HIS A 127 -12.35 -12.41 6.16
C HIS A 127 -12.69 -12.07 4.71
N ASP A 128 -12.17 -10.95 4.21
CA ASP A 128 -12.49 -10.43 2.89
C ASP A 128 -11.61 -10.99 1.77
N ARG A 129 -10.59 -11.80 2.14
CA ARG A 129 -9.65 -12.46 1.22
C ARG A 129 -8.81 -11.48 0.40
N ARG A 130 -8.67 -10.24 0.86
CA ARG A 130 -7.99 -9.14 0.15
C ARG A 130 -7.15 -8.26 1.06
N THR A 131 -7.53 -8.10 2.32
CA THR A 131 -6.82 -7.28 3.29
C THR A 131 -6.31 -8.14 4.43
N GLY A 132 -5.35 -7.62 5.19
CA GLY A 132 -4.84 -8.31 6.35
C GLY A 132 -3.72 -7.54 7.03
N PHE A 133 -3.18 -8.11 8.10
CA PHE A 133 -2.03 -7.58 8.83
C PHE A 133 -1.00 -8.70 8.96
N GLU A 134 0.23 -8.42 8.55
CA GLU A 134 1.38 -9.32 8.77
C GLU A 134 2.17 -8.83 9.99
N PHE A 135 2.50 -9.77 10.87
CA PHE A 135 3.40 -9.57 12.01
C PHE A 135 4.54 -10.56 11.90
N ALA A 136 5.77 -10.05 11.83
CA ALA A 136 6.97 -10.86 11.64
C ALA A 136 7.98 -10.60 12.75
N VAL A 137 8.64 -11.65 13.20
CA VAL A 137 9.69 -11.59 14.22
C VAL A 137 10.86 -12.50 13.83
N ASN A 138 12.07 -12.11 14.20
CA ASN A 138 13.25 -12.97 14.10
C ASN A 138 13.62 -13.58 15.48
N PRO A 139 14.54 -14.55 15.56
CA PRO A 139 14.94 -15.15 16.84
C PRO A 139 15.57 -14.19 17.86
N ALA A 140 15.92 -12.97 17.44
CA ALA A 140 16.45 -11.92 18.30
C ALA A 140 15.37 -10.94 18.80
N GLY A 141 14.08 -11.19 18.49
CA GLY A 141 12.96 -10.35 18.89
C GLY A 141 12.76 -9.08 18.04
N VAL A 142 13.45 -8.96 16.90
CA VAL A 142 13.29 -7.81 15.99
C VAL A 142 11.95 -7.94 15.26
N LYS A 143 11.07 -6.97 15.49
CA LYS A 143 9.71 -6.89 14.93
C LYS A 143 9.70 -6.26 13.54
N ARG A 144 8.75 -6.69 12.71
CA ARG A 144 8.32 -6.06 11.46
C ARG A 144 6.82 -6.23 11.30
N ASP A 145 6.15 -5.26 10.71
CA ASP A 145 4.72 -5.32 10.43
C ASP A 145 4.36 -4.70 9.08
N TYR A 146 3.24 -5.17 8.53
CA TYR A 146 2.70 -4.69 7.26
C TYR A 146 1.18 -4.71 7.29
N ALA A 147 0.55 -3.70 6.68
CA ALA A 147 -0.84 -3.82 6.26
C ALA A 147 -0.89 -4.40 4.84
N ILE A 148 -1.75 -5.39 4.62
CA ILE A 148 -2.00 -6.01 3.32
C ILE A 148 -3.29 -5.43 2.74
N TYR A 149 -3.25 -5.09 1.45
CA TYR A 149 -4.41 -4.65 0.69
C TYR A 149 -4.32 -5.14 -0.76
N ASP A 150 -5.46 -5.08 -1.46
CA ASP A 150 -5.59 -5.56 -2.83
C ASP A 150 -5.02 -6.98 -3.06
N ASP A 151 -5.21 -7.85 -2.07
CA ASP A 151 -4.86 -9.28 -2.09
C ASP A 151 -3.36 -9.58 -2.06
N ASN A 152 -2.47 -8.69 -2.50
CA ASN A 152 -1.03 -8.96 -2.55
C ASN A 152 -0.09 -7.75 -2.36
N ARG A 153 -0.63 -6.57 -2.02
CA ARG A 153 0.19 -5.37 -1.78
C ARG A 153 0.39 -5.18 -0.29
N GLU A 154 1.62 -4.87 0.08
CA GLU A 154 2.01 -4.55 1.45
C GLU A 154 2.20 -3.02 1.60
N ASP A 155 1.81 -2.47 2.75
CA ASP A 155 2.13 -1.13 3.22
C ASP A 155 3.01 -1.25 4.46
N ASP A 156 4.29 -0.90 4.31
CA ASP A 156 5.33 -0.95 5.33
C ASP A 156 5.35 0.30 6.22
N ALA A 157 4.46 1.27 5.97
CA ALA A 157 4.28 2.42 6.85
C ALA A 157 3.30 2.14 7.99
N TRP A 158 2.53 1.05 7.93
CA TRP A 158 1.64 0.66 9.02
C TRP A 158 2.44 0.12 10.19
N ASP A 159 2.38 0.81 11.33
CA ASP A 159 3.04 0.42 12.58
C ASP A 159 1.99 0.04 13.62
N GLY A 160 1.92 -1.25 13.95
CA GLY A 160 1.00 -1.80 14.95
C GLY A 160 1.61 -1.83 16.35
N VAL A 161 0.78 -1.65 17.38
CA VAL A 161 1.21 -1.88 18.78
C VAL A 161 0.90 -3.32 19.19
N TRP A 162 1.94 -4.17 19.22
CA TRP A 162 1.84 -5.58 19.58
C TRP A 162 3.06 -6.07 20.38
N GLU A 163 2.88 -7.18 21.10
CA GLU A 163 3.91 -7.80 21.95
C GLU A 163 4.34 -9.15 21.37
N VAL A 164 5.63 -9.47 21.52
CA VAL A 164 6.17 -10.78 21.15
C VAL A 164 7.38 -11.10 22.01
N ALA A 165 7.52 -12.36 22.39
CA ALA A 165 8.72 -12.89 23.01
C ALA A 165 9.24 -14.08 22.21
N THR A 166 10.55 -14.23 22.16
CA THR A 166 11.22 -15.29 21.41
C THR A 166 12.24 -15.99 22.28
N THR A 167 12.29 -17.31 22.23
CA THR A 167 13.26 -18.12 22.99
C THR A 167 13.94 -19.11 22.06
N VAL A 168 15.26 -19.21 22.14
CA VAL A 168 16.04 -20.27 21.48
C VAL A 168 16.37 -21.32 22.53
N ASP A 169 16.07 -22.59 22.25
CA ASP A 169 16.33 -23.70 23.15
C ASP A 169 16.96 -24.90 22.42
N THR A 170 17.03 -26.06 23.08
CA THR A 170 17.66 -27.25 22.52
C THR A 170 16.88 -27.90 21.38
N LEU A 171 15.60 -27.56 21.20
CA LEU A 171 14.73 -28.10 20.16
C LEU A 171 14.61 -27.18 18.94
N GLY A 172 15.07 -25.93 19.05
CA GLY A 172 15.03 -24.93 17.99
C GLY A 172 14.73 -23.56 18.59
N TRP A 173 13.64 -22.92 18.16
CA TRP A 173 13.20 -21.66 18.75
C TRP A 173 11.69 -21.48 18.70
N THR A 174 11.21 -20.53 19.50
CA THR A 174 9.80 -20.22 19.67
C THR A 174 9.55 -18.73 19.51
N ALA A 175 8.31 -18.42 19.12
CA ALA A 175 7.79 -17.07 19.17
C ALA A 175 6.36 -17.11 19.72
N GLU A 176 6.08 -16.24 20.68
CA GLU A 176 4.77 -16.07 21.30
C GLU A 176 4.27 -14.66 21.07
N PHE A 177 3.21 -14.53 20.29
CA PHE A 177 2.64 -13.27 19.84
C PHE A 177 1.41 -12.92 20.67
N ARG A 178 1.32 -11.64 21.05
CA ARG A 178 0.10 -11.02 21.56
C ARG A 178 -0.25 -9.82 20.70
N ILE A 179 -1.34 -9.96 19.97
CA ILE A 179 -1.89 -8.92 19.11
C ILE A 179 -3.15 -8.39 19.79
N PRO A 180 -3.14 -7.16 20.32
CA PRO A 180 -4.36 -6.57 20.83
C PRO A 180 -5.44 -6.54 19.74
N LEU A 181 -6.65 -6.99 20.05
CA LEU A 181 -7.83 -6.89 19.18
C LEU A 181 -8.16 -5.43 18.85
N SER A 182 -7.51 -4.45 19.50
CA SER A 182 -7.56 -3.04 19.12
C SER A 182 -6.84 -2.70 17.83
N GLN A 183 -5.80 -3.47 17.49
CA GLN A 183 -5.01 -3.28 16.26
C GLN A 183 -5.70 -3.91 15.05
N LEU A 184 -6.54 -4.92 15.28
CA LEU A 184 -7.29 -5.62 14.26
C LEU A 184 -8.68 -4.97 14.14
N ARG A 185 -9.04 -4.52 12.93
CA ARG A 185 -10.40 -4.08 12.65
C ARG A 185 -11.21 -5.28 12.18
N TYR A 186 -12.33 -5.59 12.84
CA TYR A 186 -13.17 -6.73 12.50
C TYR A 186 -14.65 -6.40 12.67
N ALA A 187 -15.49 -7.11 11.92
CA ALA A 187 -16.94 -6.99 12.03
C ALA A 187 -17.44 -7.54 13.37
N HIS A 188 -18.44 -6.90 14.00
CA HIS A 188 -19.09 -7.52 15.15
C HIS A 188 -20.04 -8.62 14.66
N ALA A 189 -19.78 -9.85 15.09
CA ALA A 189 -20.69 -10.99 14.96
C ALA A 189 -20.66 -11.84 16.24
N ASP A 190 -21.65 -12.70 16.44
CA ASP A 190 -21.69 -13.65 17.57
C ASP A 190 -20.50 -14.62 17.52
N SER A 191 -20.11 -15.00 16.30
CA SER A 191 -18.91 -15.78 16.01
C SER A 191 -18.20 -15.16 14.81
N ASN A 192 -16.89 -14.97 14.93
CA ASN A 192 -16.05 -14.45 13.88
C ASN A 192 -15.20 -15.56 13.25
N THR A 193 -14.89 -15.39 11.98
CA THR A 193 -13.86 -16.17 11.28
C THR A 193 -12.84 -15.19 10.77
N PHE A 194 -11.56 -15.41 11.05
CA PHE A 194 -10.47 -14.62 10.48
C PHE A 194 -9.72 -15.47 9.45
N GLY A 195 -9.23 -14.84 8.39
CA GLY A 195 -8.26 -15.48 7.52
C GLY A 195 -6.91 -15.53 8.23
N PHE A 196 -6.19 -16.64 8.14
CA PHE A 196 -4.97 -16.84 8.93
C PHE A 196 -3.90 -17.61 8.18
N ALA A 197 -2.64 -17.19 8.31
CA ALA A 197 -1.51 -17.99 7.90
C ALA A 197 -0.33 -17.84 8.87
N VAL A 198 0.50 -18.87 8.92
CA VAL A 198 1.76 -18.90 9.65
C VAL A 198 2.87 -19.24 8.67
N TRP A 199 3.92 -18.42 8.62
CA TRP A 199 5.05 -18.58 7.72
C TRP A 199 6.34 -18.70 8.53
N ARG A 200 7.26 -19.55 8.06
CA ARG A 200 8.61 -19.67 8.60
C ARG A 200 9.61 -19.57 7.46
N ASP A 201 10.58 -18.67 7.62
CA ASP A 201 11.75 -18.55 6.76
C ASP A 201 12.94 -19.23 7.47
N ILE A 202 13.53 -20.25 6.84
CA ILE A 202 14.76 -20.92 7.29
C ILE A 202 15.90 -20.40 6.43
N GLN A 203 16.56 -19.35 6.90
CA GLN A 203 17.40 -18.50 6.05
C GLN A 203 18.62 -19.25 5.53
N ARG A 204 19.24 -20.13 6.33
CA ARG A 204 20.44 -20.88 5.94
C ARG A 204 20.23 -21.86 4.77
N TYR A 205 18.98 -22.20 4.46
CA TYR A 205 18.63 -23.06 3.33
C TYR A 205 17.82 -22.34 2.25
N THR A 206 17.54 -21.04 2.43
CA THR A 206 16.61 -20.28 1.57
C THR A 206 15.26 -21.00 1.44
N GLU A 207 14.84 -21.67 2.51
CA GLU A 207 13.62 -22.49 2.54
C GLU A 207 12.51 -21.70 3.24
N ARG A 208 11.30 -21.74 2.68
CA ARG A 208 10.12 -21.13 3.28
C ARG A 208 8.99 -22.13 3.35
N VAL A 209 8.38 -22.20 4.53
CA VAL A 209 7.28 -23.10 4.81
C VAL A 209 6.10 -22.30 5.33
N SER A 210 4.88 -22.75 5.04
CA SER A 210 3.67 -22.07 5.50
C SER A 210 2.56 -23.04 5.85
N TRP A 211 1.66 -22.57 6.72
CA TRP A 211 0.32 -23.11 6.88
C TRP A 211 -0.72 -22.00 6.68
N PRO A 212 -1.78 -22.23 5.86
CA PRO A 212 -1.84 -23.31 4.86
C PRO A 212 -0.70 -23.16 3.84
N VAL A 213 -0.54 -24.15 2.96
CA VAL A 213 0.45 -24.07 1.88
C VAL A 213 0.16 -22.86 0.98
N TYR A 214 1.09 -21.91 0.93
CA TYR A 214 1.04 -20.82 -0.03
C TYR A 214 1.49 -21.35 -1.40
N ARG A 215 0.74 -21.04 -2.45
CA ARG A 215 1.05 -21.50 -3.80
C ARG A 215 1.53 -20.32 -4.63
N GLN A 216 2.84 -20.28 -4.92
CA GLN A 216 3.45 -19.34 -5.86
C GLN A 216 2.87 -19.49 -7.27
N SER A 217 2.37 -20.68 -7.59
CA SER A 217 1.68 -20.99 -8.83
C SER A 217 0.26 -20.41 -8.92
N GLN A 218 -0.31 -19.87 -7.83
CA GLN A 218 -1.60 -19.19 -7.80
C GLN A 218 -1.44 -17.66 -7.70
N SER A 219 -2.50 -16.92 -8.02
CA SER A 219 -2.55 -15.47 -7.88
C SER A 219 -3.04 -15.08 -6.47
N GLY A 220 -2.64 -13.89 -6.01
CA GLY A 220 -3.08 -13.37 -4.71
C GLY A 220 -2.32 -13.96 -3.53
N PHE A 221 -2.45 -13.32 -2.38
CA PHE A 221 -1.84 -13.75 -1.13
C PHE A 221 -2.89 -13.87 -0.02
N ALA A 222 -3.60 -12.77 0.29
CA ALA A 222 -4.68 -12.77 1.29
C ALA A 222 -5.82 -13.75 0.93
N SER A 223 -6.05 -13.98 -0.37
CA SER A 223 -7.02 -14.95 -0.85
C SER A 223 -6.66 -16.41 -0.58
N GLN A 224 -5.39 -16.72 -0.31
CA GLN A 224 -4.90 -18.07 -0.04
C GLN A 224 -4.80 -18.41 1.46
N LEU A 225 -5.17 -17.48 2.36
CA LEU A 225 -5.10 -17.73 3.80
C LEU A 225 -6.00 -18.90 4.24
N GLY A 226 -5.68 -19.52 5.37
CA GLY A 226 -6.55 -20.48 6.04
C GLY A 226 -7.64 -19.76 6.82
N ASP A 227 -8.39 -20.50 7.63
CA ASP A 227 -9.45 -19.98 8.49
C ASP A 227 -9.14 -20.24 9.97
N VAL A 228 -9.22 -19.20 10.80
CA VAL A 228 -9.35 -19.33 12.25
C VAL A 228 -10.82 -19.19 12.62
N THR A 229 -11.36 -20.21 13.27
CA THR A 229 -12.75 -20.27 13.73
C THR A 229 -12.82 -20.37 15.26
N GLY A 230 -14.01 -20.32 15.85
CA GLY A 230 -14.18 -20.41 17.31
C GLY A 230 -13.95 -19.10 18.06
N LEU A 231 -13.82 -17.98 17.35
CA LEU A 231 -13.74 -16.62 17.91
C LEU A 231 -15.15 -16.13 18.30
N VAL A 232 -15.63 -16.56 19.46
CA VAL A 232 -16.98 -16.29 19.97
C VAL A 232 -16.95 -15.15 20.96
N GLY A 233 -17.91 -14.22 20.83
CA GLY A 233 -18.07 -13.13 21.81
C GLY A 233 -16.93 -12.11 21.80
N LEU A 234 -16.25 -11.91 20.67
CA LEU A 234 -15.29 -10.81 20.54
C LEU A 234 -16.02 -9.48 20.81
N PRO A 235 -15.49 -8.61 21.68
CA PRO A 235 -16.19 -7.38 22.03
C PRO A 235 -16.30 -6.47 20.82
N ALA A 236 -17.44 -5.80 20.66
CA ALA A 236 -17.62 -4.78 19.64
C ALA A 236 -16.71 -3.58 19.99
N PRO A 237 -15.63 -3.31 19.25
CA PRO A 237 -14.76 -2.20 19.60
C PRO A 237 -15.41 -0.90 19.13
N ARG A 238 -16.35 -0.35 19.90
CA ARG A 238 -16.73 1.07 19.81
C ARG A 238 -15.63 1.88 20.49
N ARG A 239 -14.51 2.04 19.79
CA ARG A 239 -13.36 2.77 20.29
C ARG A 239 -13.58 4.25 20.00
N LEU A 240 -13.81 5.02 21.05
CA LEU A 240 -13.59 6.45 21.08
C LEU A 240 -12.20 6.67 21.69
N GLU A 241 -11.28 7.18 20.90
CA GLU A 241 -9.96 7.60 21.34
C GLU A 241 -9.83 9.10 21.08
N VAL A 242 -9.43 9.84 22.10
CA VAL A 242 -9.22 11.29 22.02
C VAL A 242 -7.83 11.58 22.58
N ALA A 243 -6.98 12.19 21.76
CA ALA A 243 -5.61 12.55 22.11
C ALA A 243 -5.43 14.07 21.99
N PRO A 244 -5.71 14.84 23.06
CA PRO A 244 -5.46 16.27 23.07
C PRO A 244 -3.96 16.55 23.30
N TYR A 245 -3.46 17.66 22.75
CA TYR A 245 -2.10 18.11 22.99
C TYR A 245 -2.01 19.63 23.14
N MET A 246 -0.96 20.08 23.83
CA MET A 246 -0.64 21.48 24.05
C MET A 246 0.87 21.67 23.98
N VAL A 247 1.33 22.59 23.12
CA VAL A 247 2.74 22.92 22.92
C VAL A 247 2.95 24.39 23.21
N THR A 248 3.90 24.68 24.10
CA THR A 248 4.37 26.05 24.37
C THR A 248 5.75 26.24 23.74
N LYS A 249 5.86 27.17 22.80
CA LYS A 249 7.12 27.57 22.19
C LYS A 249 7.55 28.91 22.78
N ASN A 250 8.78 28.99 23.28
CA ASN A 250 9.37 30.23 23.81
C ASN A 250 10.74 30.40 23.16
N VAL A 251 10.85 31.33 22.20
CA VAL A 251 12.08 31.56 21.43
C VAL A 251 12.56 32.98 21.67
N SER A 252 13.86 33.14 21.87
CA SER A 252 14.50 34.46 21.86
C SER A 252 14.65 34.93 20.42
N VAL A 253 14.04 36.07 20.09
CA VAL A 253 14.10 36.68 18.75
C VAL A 253 14.96 37.94 18.84
N PRO A 254 15.93 38.14 17.94
CA PRO A 254 16.72 39.38 17.92
C PRO A 254 15.81 40.60 17.72
N ALA A 255 15.93 41.60 18.58
CA ALA A 255 15.22 42.88 18.52
C ALA A 255 16.24 44.02 18.71
N GLY A 256 16.90 44.41 17.61
CA GLY A 256 17.99 45.39 17.64
C GLY A 256 19.19 44.90 18.47
N PRO A 257 19.70 45.66 19.45
CA PRO A 257 20.79 45.24 20.32
C PRO A 257 20.35 44.28 21.45
N SER A 258 19.08 43.86 21.47
CA SER A 258 18.49 43.02 22.52
C SER A 258 17.85 41.75 21.96
N PHE A 259 17.42 40.86 22.85
CA PHE A 259 16.60 39.71 22.50
C PHE A 259 15.21 39.90 23.11
N ASP A 260 14.17 39.84 22.28
CA ASP A 260 12.78 39.75 22.70
C ASP A 260 12.37 38.27 22.84
N ARG A 261 11.24 37.99 23.49
CA ARG A 261 10.67 36.64 23.62
C ARG A 261 9.41 36.49 22.78
N SER A 262 9.48 35.62 21.78
CA SER A 262 8.28 35.13 21.10
C SER A 262 7.73 33.92 21.86
N GLN A 263 6.56 34.09 22.48
CA GLN A 263 5.80 33.02 23.10
C GLN A 263 4.64 32.63 22.19
N LYS A 264 4.58 31.36 21.79
CA LYS A 264 3.48 30.80 20.99
C LYS A 264 2.90 29.61 21.74
N LEU A 265 1.60 29.65 21.97
CA LEU A 265 0.83 28.52 22.48
C LEU A 265 0.07 27.88 21.31
N THR A 266 0.26 26.58 21.13
CA THR A 266 -0.44 25.78 20.14
C THR A 266 -1.18 24.66 20.88
N ALA A 267 -2.42 24.39 20.50
CA ALA A 267 -3.19 23.25 21.00
C ALA A 267 -3.90 22.57 19.83
N GLY A 268 -4.14 21.27 19.98
CA GLY A 268 -4.88 20.48 19.01
C GLY A 268 -5.38 19.19 19.64
N ALA A 269 -6.12 18.42 18.86
CA ALA A 269 -6.64 17.14 19.32
C ALA A 269 -6.86 16.20 18.13
N ASP A 270 -6.53 14.93 18.34
CA ASP A 270 -6.88 13.84 17.45
C ASP A 270 -8.05 13.05 18.06
N LEU A 271 -8.94 12.60 17.18
CA LEU A 271 -10.13 11.83 17.50
C LEU A 271 -10.16 10.61 16.58
N LYS A 272 -10.42 9.44 17.15
CA LYS A 272 -10.71 8.23 16.39
C LYS A 272 -11.96 7.58 16.96
N TYR A 273 -12.93 7.36 16.08
CA TYR A 273 -14.24 6.86 16.45
C TYR A 273 -14.71 5.75 15.51
N GLY A 274 -14.89 4.54 16.04
CA GLY A 274 -15.52 3.43 15.32
C GLY A 274 -17.04 3.64 15.23
N LEU A 275 -17.52 4.19 14.11
CA LEU A 275 -18.96 4.39 13.86
C LEU A 275 -19.72 3.07 13.83
N THR A 276 -19.13 2.07 13.18
CA THR A 276 -19.54 0.67 13.21
C THR A 276 -18.28 -0.19 13.32
N SER A 277 -18.44 -1.51 13.45
CA SER A 277 -17.31 -2.44 13.43
C SER A 277 -16.47 -2.37 12.14
N ASN A 278 -17.06 -1.81 11.07
CA ASN A 278 -16.51 -1.79 9.72
C ASN A 278 -16.23 -0.38 9.20
N LEU A 279 -16.54 0.68 9.97
CA LEU A 279 -16.40 2.08 9.58
C LEU A 279 -15.71 2.86 10.70
N THR A 280 -14.60 3.51 10.38
CA THR A 280 -13.81 4.32 11.31
C THR A 280 -13.78 5.77 10.83
N LEU A 281 -14.12 6.69 11.72
CA LEU A 281 -13.90 8.13 11.58
C LEU A 281 -12.62 8.51 12.32
N ASP A 282 -11.62 8.96 11.58
CA ASP A 282 -10.43 9.62 12.11
C ASP A 282 -10.61 11.13 11.89
N ALA A 283 -10.43 11.96 12.91
CA ALA A 283 -10.52 13.41 12.81
C ALA A 283 -9.41 14.08 13.61
N THR A 284 -8.98 15.25 13.18
CA THR A 284 -7.93 16.02 13.83
C THR A 284 -8.23 17.51 13.71
N VAL A 285 -7.90 18.26 14.75
CA VAL A 285 -7.89 19.72 14.76
C VAL A 285 -6.49 20.14 15.10
N ASN A 286 -5.86 20.88 14.18
CA ASN A 286 -4.48 21.32 14.28
C ASN A 286 -3.54 20.18 14.70
N PRO A 287 -3.28 19.16 13.86
CA PRO A 287 -2.41 18.03 14.22
C PRO A 287 -0.96 18.46 14.48
N ASP A 288 -0.29 17.81 15.43
CA ASP A 288 1.17 17.93 15.62
C ASP A 288 1.91 16.85 14.82
N PHE A 289 2.67 17.25 13.80
CA PHE A 289 3.53 16.36 13.03
C PHE A 289 5.01 16.46 13.40
N GLY A 290 5.35 17.19 14.47
CA GLY A 290 6.74 17.41 14.90
C GLY A 290 7.47 16.14 15.36
N GLN A 291 6.75 15.03 15.54
CA GLN A 291 7.27 13.72 15.95
C GLN A 291 7.41 12.72 14.79
N VAL A 292 7.09 13.13 13.56
CA VAL A 292 7.17 12.25 12.39
C VAL A 292 8.61 12.25 11.85
N GLU A 293 9.07 11.08 11.41
CA GLU A 293 10.40 10.93 10.82
C GLU A 293 10.59 11.90 9.65
N ALA A 294 11.71 12.64 9.69
CA ALA A 294 12.03 13.59 8.63
C ALA A 294 12.30 12.84 7.33
N ASP A 295 11.93 13.47 6.21
CA ASP A 295 12.22 12.89 4.90
C ASP A 295 13.72 12.72 4.67
N PRO A 296 14.14 11.64 3.99
CA PRO A 296 15.52 11.50 3.56
C PRO A 296 15.94 12.71 2.71
N ALA A 297 17.13 13.23 2.96
CA ALA A 297 17.72 14.26 2.11
C ALA A 297 18.07 13.64 0.75
N VAL A 298 17.26 13.96 -0.27
CA VAL A 298 17.50 13.53 -1.65
C VAL A 298 17.93 14.74 -2.48
N LEU A 299 19.14 14.68 -3.05
CA LEU A 299 19.57 15.63 -4.07
C LEU A 299 18.91 15.24 -5.40
N ASN A 300 17.79 15.86 -5.71
CA ASN A 300 17.11 15.67 -6.99
C ASN A 300 17.52 16.78 -7.96
N LEU A 301 18.22 16.39 -9.04
CA LEU A 301 18.68 17.29 -10.10
C LEU A 301 17.69 17.35 -11.29
N THR A 302 16.58 16.62 -11.21
CA THR A 302 15.55 16.60 -12.25
C THR A 302 14.55 17.75 -12.05
N ALA A 303 13.79 18.06 -13.11
CA ALA A 303 12.71 19.05 -13.04
C ALA A 303 11.42 18.49 -12.39
N PHE A 304 11.41 17.21 -12.02
CA PHE A 304 10.25 16.55 -11.44
C PHE A 304 10.39 16.43 -9.93
N GLU A 305 9.28 16.48 -9.22
CA GLU A 305 9.29 16.26 -7.77
C GLU A 305 9.61 14.80 -7.40
N THR A 306 10.19 14.61 -6.21
CA THR A 306 10.45 13.27 -5.66
C THR A 306 9.22 12.78 -4.91
N PHE A 307 8.82 11.53 -5.17
CA PHE A 307 7.78 10.88 -4.40
C PHE A 307 8.31 10.45 -3.03
N PHE A 308 7.63 10.87 -1.96
CA PHE A 308 7.89 10.40 -0.60
C PHE A 308 6.67 9.66 -0.05
N GLN A 309 6.87 8.52 0.63
CA GLN A 309 5.79 7.79 1.31
C GLN A 309 5.22 8.59 2.49
N GLU A 310 3.93 8.49 2.76
CA GLU A 310 3.31 9.13 3.92
C GLU A 310 3.78 8.46 5.23
N ARG A 311 4.12 9.27 6.24
CA ARG A 311 4.57 8.81 7.56
C ARG A 311 3.75 9.42 8.70
N ARG A 312 2.90 10.42 8.41
CA ARG A 312 2.04 11.07 9.41
C ARG A 312 0.90 10.12 9.80
N PRO A 313 0.75 9.75 11.10
CA PRO A 313 -0.20 8.72 11.54
C PRO A 313 -1.64 8.92 11.04
N PHE A 314 -2.15 10.16 11.09
CA PHE A 314 -3.47 10.50 10.59
C PHE A 314 -3.66 10.08 9.13
N PHE A 315 -2.67 10.30 8.27
CA PHE A 315 -2.78 10.01 6.85
C PHE A 315 -2.49 8.54 6.52
N VAL A 316 -1.58 7.86 7.25
CA VAL A 316 -1.21 6.44 7.07
C VAL A 316 -2.39 5.48 7.29
N ALA A 317 -3.24 5.74 8.28
CA ALA A 317 -4.34 4.83 8.58
C ALA A 317 -5.34 4.71 7.41
N GLY A 318 -5.48 3.55 6.78
CA GLY A 318 -6.43 3.36 5.67
C GLY A 318 -6.04 4.08 4.36
N THR A 319 -4.77 4.44 4.17
CA THR A 319 -4.20 4.92 2.89
C THR A 319 -4.58 4.03 1.71
N GLY A 320 -4.58 2.71 1.91
CA GLY A 320 -4.88 1.73 0.89
C GLY A 320 -6.24 1.97 0.21
N VAL A 321 -7.22 2.53 0.91
CA VAL A 321 -8.55 2.84 0.35
C VAL A 321 -8.44 3.91 -0.75
N PHE A 322 -7.62 4.94 -0.55
CA PHE A 322 -7.47 6.05 -1.50
C PHE A 322 -6.39 5.79 -2.55
N ARG A 323 -5.80 4.60 -2.60
CA ARG A 323 -4.75 4.30 -3.58
C ARG A 323 -5.40 4.10 -4.96
N PHE A 324 -5.03 4.97 -5.90
CA PHE A 324 -5.45 4.90 -7.31
C PHE A 324 -4.25 5.31 -8.17
N ALA A 325 -3.61 4.34 -8.81
CA ALA A 325 -2.43 4.59 -9.64
C ALA A 325 -2.83 4.96 -11.07
N VAL A 326 -2.02 5.79 -11.72
CA VAL A 326 -2.23 6.24 -13.13
C VAL A 326 -1.02 5.95 -14.03
N ASN A 327 -0.09 5.11 -13.56
CA ASN A 327 1.02 4.61 -14.37
C ASN A 327 1.55 3.22 -13.96
N CYS A 328 0.75 2.35 -13.34
CA CYS A 328 1.29 1.15 -12.70
C CYS A 328 1.04 -0.14 -13.51
N SER A 329 2.08 -0.61 -14.18
CA SER A 329 2.17 -1.93 -14.84
C SER A 329 3.28 -2.78 -14.19
N GLN A 330 3.42 -4.03 -14.63
CA GLN A 330 4.53 -4.91 -14.23
C GLN A 330 5.90 -4.40 -14.69
N VAL A 331 5.96 -3.64 -15.79
CA VAL A 331 7.24 -3.11 -16.31
C VAL A 331 7.62 -1.82 -15.61
N ASN A 332 6.64 -0.93 -15.38
CA ASN A 332 6.88 0.37 -14.78
C ASN A 332 5.75 0.77 -13.83
N CYS A 333 6.09 1.28 -12.65
CA CYS A 333 5.15 1.81 -11.68
C CYS A 333 5.87 2.86 -10.82
N ASN A 334 5.83 4.13 -11.23
CA ASN A 334 6.57 5.22 -10.57
C ASN A 334 5.78 5.89 -9.43
N GLY A 335 4.71 5.27 -8.97
CA GLY A 335 3.90 5.78 -7.87
C GLY A 335 3.01 6.97 -8.23
N GLU A 336 2.87 7.33 -9.51
CA GLU A 336 1.91 8.34 -9.99
C GLU A 336 0.49 7.90 -9.62
N ARG A 337 -0.29 8.82 -9.04
CA ARG A 337 -1.58 8.52 -8.42
C ARG A 337 -2.48 9.73 -8.30
N LEU A 338 -3.77 9.48 -8.17
CA LEU A 338 -4.79 10.55 -8.06
C LEU A 338 -4.87 11.19 -6.67
N PHE A 339 -4.37 10.50 -5.63
CA PHE A 339 -4.35 11.01 -4.27
C PHE A 339 -2.99 10.83 -3.61
N TYR A 340 -2.42 11.95 -3.16
CA TYR A 340 -1.15 12.05 -2.49
C TYR A 340 -1.29 12.94 -1.25
N SER A 341 -1.48 12.33 -0.09
CA SER A 341 -1.79 13.01 1.18
C SER A 341 -0.77 14.08 1.59
N ARG A 342 0.49 13.98 1.14
CA ARG A 342 1.54 14.97 1.38
C ARG A 342 1.28 16.33 0.75
N ARG A 343 0.32 16.46 -0.17
CA ARG A 343 -0.17 17.76 -0.64
C ARG A 343 -0.86 18.56 0.47
N ILE A 344 -1.47 17.88 1.44
CA ILE A 344 -2.19 18.50 2.55
C ILE A 344 -1.17 18.87 3.64
N GLY A 345 -1.05 20.16 3.94
CA GLY A 345 -0.09 20.66 4.93
C GLY A 345 1.36 20.71 4.43
N ARG A 346 1.57 20.71 3.10
CA ARG A 346 2.90 20.83 2.48
C ARG A 346 3.60 22.15 2.79
N ALA A 347 4.89 22.22 2.47
CA ALA A 347 5.63 23.48 2.43
C ALA A 347 4.92 24.49 1.48
N PRO A 348 4.84 25.78 1.85
CA PRO A 348 4.28 26.82 1.00
C PRO A 348 4.92 26.85 -0.38
N GLN A 349 4.10 26.96 -1.42
CA GLN A 349 4.60 26.95 -2.81
C GLN A 349 5.24 28.26 -3.24
N LEU A 350 4.82 29.38 -2.65
CA LEU A 350 5.38 30.68 -2.97
C LEU A 350 6.46 31.05 -1.95
N PRO A 351 7.56 31.67 -2.40
CA PRO A 351 8.66 32.00 -1.50
C PRO A 351 8.24 33.09 -0.51
N GLY A 352 8.55 32.89 0.78
CA GLY A 352 8.36 33.91 1.82
C GLY A 352 9.58 34.81 2.06
N ASN A 353 10.69 34.50 1.37
CA ASN A 353 11.95 35.28 1.28
C ASN A 353 12.68 35.59 2.61
N ASP A 354 12.39 34.87 3.70
CA ASP A 354 13.02 35.08 5.00
C ASP A 354 13.14 33.79 5.84
N ALA A 355 14.00 33.83 6.87
CA ALA A 355 14.20 32.71 7.80
C ALA A 355 12.95 32.40 8.67
N GLY A 356 11.97 33.30 8.69
CA GLY A 356 10.69 33.14 9.40
C GLY A 356 9.60 32.46 8.56
N SER A 357 9.84 32.21 7.27
CA SER A 357 8.88 31.58 6.38
C SER A 357 8.48 30.19 6.88
N PRO A 358 7.17 29.86 6.88
CA PRO A 358 6.71 28.56 7.36
C PRO A 358 7.25 27.43 6.46
N ILE A 359 7.83 26.40 7.07
CA ILE A 359 8.32 25.20 6.37
C ILE A 359 7.21 24.20 6.03
N ALA A 360 6.02 24.39 6.61
CA ALA A 360 4.83 23.59 6.38
C ALA A 360 3.57 24.43 6.60
N THR A 361 2.52 24.15 5.84
CA THR A 361 1.22 24.81 5.98
C THR A 361 0.44 24.15 7.10
N THR A 362 -0.11 24.95 8.03
CA THR A 362 -0.87 24.42 9.17
C THR A 362 -2.19 23.81 8.68
N ILE A 363 -2.43 22.55 9.03
CA ILE A 363 -3.75 21.92 8.84
C ILE A 363 -4.66 22.43 9.95
N TYR A 364 -5.72 23.14 9.62
CA TYR A 364 -6.69 23.63 10.61
C TYR A 364 -7.50 22.47 11.19
N SER A 365 -8.03 21.64 10.30
CA SER A 365 -8.77 20.44 10.65
C SER A 365 -8.74 19.45 9.49
N ALA A 366 -8.83 18.16 9.80
CA ALA A 366 -9.07 17.14 8.81
C ALA A 366 -9.95 16.04 9.40
N ALA A 367 -10.77 15.42 8.56
CA ALA A 367 -11.58 14.26 8.89
C ALA A 367 -11.49 13.24 7.77
N LYS A 368 -11.48 11.97 8.15
CA LYS A 368 -11.43 10.83 7.25
C LYS A 368 -12.36 9.75 7.76
N LEU A 369 -13.28 9.31 6.91
CA LEU A 369 -14.12 8.15 7.14
C LEU A 369 -13.68 7.04 6.19
N THR A 370 -13.25 5.90 6.73
CA THR A 370 -12.86 4.73 5.94
C THR A 370 -13.51 3.47 6.45
N GLY A 371 -13.82 2.55 5.55
CA GLY A 371 -14.33 1.26 5.96
C GLY A 371 -14.69 0.32 4.82
N ARG A 372 -14.96 -0.93 5.21
CA ARG A 372 -15.33 -2.02 4.30
C ARG A 372 -16.58 -2.74 4.81
N LEU A 373 -17.65 -2.68 4.04
CA LEU A 373 -18.95 -3.24 4.42
C LEU A 373 -19.04 -4.73 4.03
N PRO A 374 -19.88 -5.53 4.72
CA PRO A 374 -20.00 -6.98 4.48
C PRO A 374 -20.46 -7.33 3.05
N GLY A 375 -21.12 -6.41 2.36
CA GLY A 375 -21.55 -6.59 0.96
C GLY A 375 -20.42 -6.45 -0.08
N GLY A 376 -19.16 -6.28 0.36
CA GLY A 376 -18.03 -6.07 -0.54
C GLY A 376 -17.84 -4.61 -0.96
N GLN A 377 -18.50 -3.66 -0.32
CA GLN A 377 -18.30 -2.24 -0.56
C GLN A 377 -17.09 -1.73 0.23
N THR A 378 -16.21 -0.96 -0.40
CA THR A 378 -15.20 -0.16 0.31
C THR A 378 -15.53 1.32 0.13
N VAL A 379 -15.52 2.08 1.21
CA VAL A 379 -15.78 3.53 1.20
C VAL A 379 -14.65 4.29 1.86
N GLY A 380 -14.28 5.40 1.23
CA GLY A 380 -13.30 6.36 1.75
C GLY A 380 -13.81 7.78 1.50
N LEU A 381 -13.88 8.59 2.54
CA LEU A 381 -14.09 10.03 2.46
C LEU A 381 -12.99 10.71 3.26
N LEU A 382 -12.36 11.72 2.70
CA LEU A 382 -11.40 12.58 3.39
C LEU A 382 -11.74 14.02 3.05
N ASP A 383 -11.75 14.88 4.06
CA ASP A 383 -11.82 16.33 3.92
C ASP A 383 -10.79 16.98 4.85
N ALA A 384 -10.05 17.96 4.36
CA ALA A 384 -9.06 18.69 5.12
C ALA A 384 -9.03 20.16 4.74
N ILE A 385 -8.81 21.02 5.72
CA ILE A 385 -8.70 22.47 5.54
C ILE A 385 -7.35 22.91 6.08
N THR A 386 -6.58 23.63 5.28
CA THR A 386 -5.33 24.27 5.69
C THR A 386 -5.51 25.77 5.88
N GLN A 387 -4.78 26.33 6.84
CA GLN A 387 -4.76 27.78 7.07
C GLN A 387 -3.93 28.50 6.01
N ARG A 388 -4.20 29.80 5.85
CA ARG A 388 -3.34 30.72 5.09
C ARG A 388 -1.97 30.78 5.77
N ALA A 389 -0.92 30.46 5.02
CA ALA A 389 0.46 30.65 5.44
C ALA A 389 0.99 31.97 4.89
N THR A 390 1.78 32.66 5.70
CA THR A 390 2.30 33.99 5.39
C THR A 390 3.80 34.04 5.63
N GLY A 391 4.52 34.72 4.73
CA GLY A 391 5.93 35.07 4.91
C GLY A 391 6.09 36.47 5.51
N SER A 392 7.24 37.08 5.24
CA SER A 392 7.53 38.47 5.61
C SER A 392 6.43 39.45 5.16
N ALA A 393 6.16 40.46 5.99
CA ALA A 393 5.17 41.52 5.75
C ALA A 393 3.73 41.02 5.49
N ASP A 394 3.31 39.91 6.13
CA ASP A 394 1.96 39.30 5.99
C ASP A 394 1.61 38.89 4.54
N ARG A 395 2.63 38.73 3.69
CA ARG A 395 2.48 38.28 2.32
C ARG A 395 2.07 36.80 2.32
N THR A 396 0.94 36.49 1.68
CA THR A 396 0.47 35.12 1.53
C THR A 396 1.47 34.28 0.71
N THR A 397 1.95 33.19 1.30
CA THR A 397 2.85 32.21 0.66
C THR A 397 2.15 30.90 0.33
N GLU A 398 1.10 30.56 1.08
CA GLU A 398 0.14 29.49 0.74
C GLU A 398 -1.26 29.97 1.15
N PRO A 399 -2.25 29.95 0.25
CA PRO A 399 -3.62 30.34 0.58
C PRO A 399 -4.31 29.29 1.46
N ALA A 400 -5.36 29.72 2.17
CA ALA A 400 -6.26 28.78 2.83
C ALA A 400 -6.89 27.86 1.78
N THR A 401 -6.85 26.55 2.01
CA THR A 401 -7.20 25.55 1.00
C THR A 401 -8.03 24.44 1.61
N ASN A 402 -9.11 24.04 0.92
CA ASN A 402 -9.85 22.82 1.19
C ASN A 402 -9.38 21.72 0.23
N TYR A 403 -9.22 20.52 0.76
CA TYR A 403 -8.85 19.30 0.05
C TYR A 403 -9.88 18.21 0.38
N ALA A 404 -10.46 17.60 -0.64
CA ALA A 404 -11.38 16.49 -0.48
C ALA A 404 -11.00 15.30 -1.37
N ALA A 405 -11.16 14.10 -0.85
CA ALA A 405 -11.01 12.86 -1.60
C ALA A 405 -12.15 11.90 -1.25
N LEU A 406 -12.77 11.33 -2.28
CA LEU A 406 -13.83 10.32 -2.16
C LEU A 406 -13.44 9.08 -2.95
N ARG A 407 -13.67 7.91 -2.34
CA ARG A 407 -13.49 6.59 -2.94
C ARG A 407 -14.71 5.73 -2.65
N GLY A 408 -15.23 5.08 -3.69
CA GLY A 408 -16.16 3.96 -3.56
C GLY A 408 -15.69 2.79 -4.39
N GLN A 409 -15.74 1.58 -3.85
CA GLN A 409 -15.51 0.34 -4.59
C GLN A 409 -16.58 -0.68 -4.27
N GLN A 410 -16.88 -1.54 -5.24
CA GLN A 410 -17.70 -2.71 -5.08
C GLN A 410 -16.95 -3.94 -5.59
N ASP A 411 -16.70 -4.89 -4.71
CA ASP A 411 -16.17 -6.20 -5.06
C ASP A 411 -17.31 -7.18 -5.35
N PHE A 412 -17.11 -8.03 -6.36
CA PHE A 412 -17.99 -9.11 -6.77
C PHE A 412 -17.20 -10.43 -6.80
N ARG A 413 -17.93 -11.56 -6.79
CA ARG A 413 -17.34 -12.90 -6.97
C ARG A 413 -16.16 -13.17 -6.00
N LYS A 414 -16.34 -12.84 -4.71
CA LYS A 414 -15.31 -12.95 -3.67
C LYS A 414 -14.00 -12.20 -4.00
N GLY A 415 -14.12 -11.05 -4.66
CA GLY A 415 -12.96 -10.24 -5.03
C GLY A 415 -12.31 -10.62 -6.37
N GLU A 416 -12.93 -11.48 -7.16
CA GLU A 416 -12.45 -11.77 -8.51
C GLU A 416 -12.85 -10.71 -9.52
N SER A 417 -13.82 -9.86 -9.20
CA SER A 417 -14.17 -8.71 -10.04
C SER A 417 -14.47 -7.52 -9.15
N GLY A 418 -14.29 -6.32 -9.67
CA GLY A 418 -14.63 -5.12 -8.94
C GLY A 418 -14.72 -3.92 -9.86
N ILE A 419 -15.53 -2.95 -9.42
CA ILE A 419 -15.61 -1.62 -10.02
C ILE A 419 -15.37 -0.59 -8.93
N GLY A 420 -14.81 0.55 -9.30
CA GLY A 420 -14.55 1.62 -8.38
C GLY A 420 -14.69 2.99 -9.01
N VAL A 421 -14.92 3.97 -8.15
CA VAL A 421 -14.96 5.40 -8.46
C VAL A 421 -14.04 6.15 -7.52
N MET A 422 -13.41 7.21 -8.01
CA MET A 422 -12.65 8.16 -7.20
C MET A 422 -12.96 9.59 -7.62
N PHE A 423 -13.02 10.48 -6.65
CA PHE A 423 -13.11 11.92 -6.88
C PHE A 423 -12.13 12.65 -5.97
N THR A 424 -11.42 13.64 -6.50
CA THR A 424 -10.61 14.56 -5.70
C THR A 424 -10.97 16.01 -6.03
N ALA A 425 -10.94 16.86 -5.02
CA ALA A 425 -11.21 18.29 -5.15
C ALA A 425 -10.24 19.11 -4.31
N VAL A 426 -9.78 20.21 -4.89
CA VAL A 426 -9.00 21.24 -4.20
C VAL A 426 -9.61 22.59 -4.50
N ASN A 427 -9.85 23.38 -3.46
CA ASN A 427 -10.40 24.74 -3.56
C ASN A 427 -9.58 25.71 -2.71
N ARG A 428 -8.99 26.72 -3.35
CA ARG A 428 -8.14 27.73 -2.70
C ARG A 428 -8.85 29.07 -2.59
N SER A 429 -8.69 29.72 -1.44
CA SER A 429 -9.05 31.12 -1.26
C SER A 429 -7.87 32.00 -1.66
N LEU A 430 -7.83 32.37 -2.95
CA LEU A 430 -6.74 33.17 -3.52
C LEU A 430 -6.94 34.67 -3.28
N ASP A 431 -5.81 35.37 -3.18
CA ASP A 431 -5.71 36.83 -3.14
C ASP A 431 -4.95 37.34 -4.39
N PRO A 432 -4.88 38.66 -4.65
CA PRO A 432 -4.18 39.21 -5.81
C PRO A 432 -2.66 38.93 -5.87
N LEU A 433 -2.07 38.39 -4.80
CA LEU A 433 -0.65 38.03 -4.76
C LEU A 433 -0.43 36.57 -5.16
N THR A 434 -1.47 35.75 -5.09
CA THR A 434 -1.42 34.30 -5.31
C THR A 434 -2.19 33.86 -6.55
N ASP A 435 -3.16 34.64 -7.03
CA ASP A 435 -4.06 34.31 -8.15
C ASP A 435 -3.37 34.10 -9.50
N ALA A 436 -2.27 34.81 -9.75
CA ALA A 436 -1.47 34.67 -10.95
C ALA A 436 -0.55 33.45 -10.94
N ALA A 437 -0.23 32.91 -9.75
CA ALA A 437 0.75 31.85 -9.57
C ALA A 437 0.12 30.49 -9.26
N LEU A 438 -1.02 30.48 -8.57
CA LEU A 438 -1.68 29.26 -8.11
C LEU A 438 -3.03 29.07 -8.79
N ARG A 439 -3.38 27.80 -8.99
CA ARG A 439 -4.70 27.38 -9.47
C ARG A 439 -5.73 27.55 -8.37
N GLN A 440 -6.90 28.10 -8.70
CA GLN A 440 -7.99 28.33 -7.76
C GLN A 440 -8.70 27.03 -7.39
N SER A 441 -8.92 26.17 -8.37
CA SER A 441 -9.59 24.89 -8.16
C SER A 441 -8.99 23.78 -9.01
N ALA A 442 -9.02 22.56 -8.50
CA ALA A 442 -8.64 21.36 -9.23
C ALA A 442 -9.58 20.21 -8.88
N TYR A 443 -10.07 19.51 -9.90
CA TYR A 443 -11.03 18.42 -9.78
C TYR A 443 -10.57 17.23 -10.62
N VAL A 444 -10.69 16.04 -10.04
CA VAL A 444 -10.45 14.77 -10.74
C VAL A 444 -11.64 13.85 -10.51
N GLY A 445 -12.11 13.20 -11.56
CA GLY A 445 -13.06 12.09 -11.49
C GLY A 445 -12.48 10.87 -12.18
N ALA A 446 -12.64 9.69 -11.60
CA ALA A 446 -12.04 8.48 -12.13
C ALA A 446 -12.92 7.25 -11.91
N LEU A 447 -12.78 6.29 -12.82
CA LEU A 447 -13.44 4.99 -12.81
C LEU A 447 -12.36 3.91 -12.97
N ASP A 448 -12.44 2.84 -12.19
CA ASP A 448 -11.57 1.67 -12.33
C ASP A 448 -12.36 0.37 -12.35
N PHE A 449 -11.80 -0.65 -12.99
CA PHE A 449 -12.37 -1.99 -12.97
C PHE A 449 -11.29 -3.08 -12.95
N ARG A 450 -11.68 -4.24 -12.42
CA ARG A 450 -10.95 -5.49 -12.60
C ARG A 450 -11.90 -6.65 -12.83
N HIS A 451 -11.47 -7.61 -13.64
CA HIS A 451 -12.17 -8.85 -13.87
C HIS A 451 -11.19 -10.00 -14.06
N ARG A 452 -11.22 -10.96 -13.14
CA ARG A 452 -10.50 -12.22 -13.22
C ARG A 452 -11.40 -13.33 -13.78
N PHE A 453 -10.83 -14.14 -14.67
CA PHE A 453 -11.54 -15.20 -15.39
C PHE A 453 -10.65 -16.44 -15.58
N LEU A 454 -11.27 -17.54 -16.07
CA LEU A 454 -10.63 -18.85 -16.23
C LEU A 454 -10.00 -19.38 -14.92
N GLY A 455 -10.78 -19.35 -13.84
CA GLY A 455 -10.32 -19.78 -12.51
C GLY A 455 -9.19 -18.91 -11.96
N SER A 456 -9.37 -17.57 -12.04
CA SER A 456 -8.43 -16.59 -11.46
C SER A 456 -7.04 -16.54 -12.10
N ARG A 457 -6.88 -17.18 -13.27
CA ARG A 457 -5.60 -17.28 -13.97
C ARG A 457 -5.30 -16.05 -14.83
N TYR A 458 -6.35 -15.42 -15.36
CA TYR A 458 -6.24 -14.24 -16.21
C TYR A 458 -7.00 -13.08 -15.62
N GLN A 459 -6.50 -11.87 -15.83
CA GLN A 459 -7.11 -10.62 -15.38
C GLN A 459 -7.15 -9.62 -16.52
N LEU A 460 -8.29 -8.95 -16.65
CA LEU A 460 -8.44 -7.69 -17.39
C LEU A 460 -8.73 -6.58 -16.37
N SER A 461 -8.01 -5.48 -16.44
CA SER A 461 -8.22 -4.32 -15.56
C SER A 461 -7.89 -3.02 -16.29
N GLY A 462 -8.37 -1.90 -15.76
CA GLY A 462 -8.10 -0.60 -16.36
C GLY A 462 -8.77 0.54 -15.62
N SER A 463 -8.50 1.76 -16.08
CA SER A 463 -9.09 2.99 -15.57
C SER A 463 -9.40 3.99 -16.68
N LEU A 464 -10.32 4.91 -16.36
CA LEU A 464 -10.61 6.11 -17.12
C LEU A 464 -10.71 7.27 -16.13
N ASP A 465 -9.83 8.25 -16.31
CA ASP A 465 -9.65 9.36 -15.40
C ASP A 465 -9.81 10.67 -16.17
N VAL A 466 -10.46 11.66 -15.57
CA VAL A 466 -10.61 13.01 -16.13
C VAL A 466 -10.21 14.04 -15.09
N SER A 467 -9.57 15.10 -15.53
CA SER A 467 -9.12 16.19 -14.68
C SER A 467 -9.52 17.54 -15.26
N ARG A 468 -9.76 18.50 -14.37
CA ARG A 468 -9.96 19.91 -14.71
C ARG A 468 -9.36 20.80 -13.63
N VAL A 469 -8.51 21.72 -14.06
CA VAL A 469 -7.96 22.76 -13.20
C VAL A 469 -8.32 24.14 -13.73
N ALA A 470 -8.55 25.10 -12.84
CA ALA A 470 -9.02 26.43 -13.19
C ALA A 470 -8.36 27.51 -12.33
N GLY A 471 -8.24 28.71 -12.88
CA GLY A 471 -7.63 29.88 -12.24
C GLY A 471 -7.55 31.06 -13.20
N THR A 472 -6.67 32.01 -12.91
CA THR A 472 -6.39 33.12 -13.82
C THR A 472 -5.71 32.63 -15.11
N ALA A 473 -5.74 33.46 -16.14
CA ALA A 473 -5.02 33.21 -17.38
C ALA A 473 -3.50 33.02 -17.13
N ALA A 474 -2.93 33.80 -16.20
CA ALA A 474 -1.53 33.67 -15.82
C ALA A 474 -1.22 32.30 -15.17
N ALA A 475 -2.05 31.86 -14.22
CA ALA A 475 -1.85 30.58 -13.53
C ALA A 475 -1.94 29.38 -14.51
N ILE A 476 -2.93 29.38 -15.40
CA ILE A 476 -3.08 28.29 -16.39
C ILE A 476 -2.01 28.37 -17.48
N ALA A 477 -1.56 29.57 -17.86
CA ALA A 477 -0.42 29.72 -18.75
C ALA A 477 0.89 29.25 -18.10
N ALA A 478 1.03 29.34 -16.77
CA ALA A 478 2.13 28.73 -16.03
C ALA A 478 2.02 27.20 -16.03
N THR A 479 0.84 26.64 -15.74
CA THR A 479 0.59 25.19 -15.81
C THR A 479 0.90 24.62 -17.20
N GLN A 480 0.42 25.24 -18.27
CA GLN A 480 0.75 24.79 -19.64
C GLN A 480 2.27 24.76 -19.92
N ARG A 481 3.06 25.63 -19.27
CA ARG A 481 4.50 25.73 -19.49
C ARG A 481 5.34 24.87 -18.56
N ASP A 482 4.74 24.33 -17.51
CA ASP A 482 5.45 23.59 -16.48
C ASP A 482 6.06 22.28 -17.03
N PRO A 483 6.98 21.65 -16.28
CA PRO A 483 7.65 20.44 -16.73
C PRO A 483 6.76 19.21 -16.96
N VAL A 484 5.56 19.20 -16.39
CA VAL A 484 4.60 18.10 -16.56
C VAL A 484 3.95 18.20 -17.93
N HIS A 485 3.68 19.42 -18.41
CA HIS A 485 2.89 19.68 -19.61
C HIS A 485 3.70 20.12 -20.84
N TYR A 486 4.64 21.06 -20.68
CA TYR A 486 5.46 21.65 -21.74
C TYR A 486 4.72 21.95 -23.08
N TYR A 487 3.65 22.73 -23.09
CA TYR A 487 2.93 23.09 -24.33
C TYR A 487 3.79 23.90 -25.32
N GLN A 488 4.89 24.49 -24.84
CA GLN A 488 5.84 25.25 -25.65
C GLN A 488 6.86 24.39 -26.41
N ARG A 489 6.83 23.05 -26.29
CA ARG A 489 7.82 22.24 -27.03
C ARG A 489 7.61 22.37 -28.54
N PRO A 490 8.67 22.66 -29.32
CA PRO A 490 8.57 22.77 -30.78
C PRO A 490 8.15 21.47 -31.48
N ASP A 491 8.38 20.32 -30.84
CA ASP A 491 8.15 18.97 -31.38
C ASP A 491 6.72 18.44 -31.16
N ALA A 492 5.93 19.10 -30.30
CA ALA A 492 4.65 18.58 -29.84
C ALA A 492 3.45 19.05 -30.66
N GLY A 493 3.57 20.20 -31.35
CA GLY A 493 2.45 20.83 -32.05
C GLY A 493 1.29 21.24 -31.14
N LEU A 494 1.52 21.33 -29.83
CA LEU A 494 0.51 21.71 -28.84
C LEU A 494 0.35 23.24 -28.83
N PRO A 495 -0.88 23.78 -28.97
CA PRO A 495 -1.08 25.22 -28.96
C PRO A 495 -1.02 25.74 -27.51
N LEU A 496 0.09 26.40 -27.14
CA LEU A 496 0.15 27.21 -25.93
C LEU A 496 -0.81 28.39 -26.08
N ASP A 497 -1.88 28.39 -25.28
CA ASP A 497 -2.88 29.45 -25.27
C ASP A 497 -2.84 30.20 -23.92
N PRO A 498 -2.21 31.38 -23.85
CA PRO A 498 -2.04 32.11 -22.59
C PRO A 498 -3.33 32.76 -22.10
N THR A 499 -4.43 32.68 -22.85
CA THR A 499 -5.72 33.31 -22.47
C THR A 499 -6.66 32.35 -21.75
N ARG A 500 -6.34 31.05 -21.71
CA ARG A 500 -7.15 30.04 -21.04
C ARG A 500 -7.23 30.27 -19.54
N THR A 501 -8.42 30.13 -18.98
CA THR A 501 -8.67 30.15 -17.53
C THR A 501 -8.92 28.76 -16.95
N SER A 502 -8.84 27.71 -17.78
CA SER A 502 -8.84 26.33 -17.33
C SER A 502 -8.05 25.41 -18.26
N LEU A 503 -7.56 24.30 -17.70
CA LEU A 503 -6.97 23.18 -18.42
C LEU A 503 -7.71 21.89 -18.05
N SER A 504 -7.91 21.00 -19.01
CA SER A 504 -8.58 19.72 -18.79
C SER A 504 -7.92 18.64 -19.61
N GLY A 505 -8.00 17.42 -19.12
CA GLY A 505 -7.48 16.25 -19.80
C GLY A 505 -7.93 14.96 -19.15
N ASP A 506 -7.37 13.88 -19.66
CA ASP A 506 -7.84 12.52 -19.51
C ASP A 506 -6.65 11.57 -19.42
N ALA A 507 -6.83 10.49 -18.67
CA ALA A 507 -5.90 9.37 -18.63
C ALA A 507 -6.67 8.06 -18.77
N GLU A 508 -6.11 7.11 -19.50
CA GLU A 508 -6.68 5.79 -19.71
C GLU A 508 -5.63 4.71 -19.48
N GLU A 509 -6.06 3.63 -18.82
CA GLU A 509 -5.24 2.43 -18.66
C GLU A 509 -6.04 1.18 -19.05
N LEU A 510 -5.39 0.27 -19.78
CA LEU A 510 -5.93 -1.07 -20.04
C LEU A 510 -4.80 -2.10 -19.90
N LEU A 511 -5.01 -3.06 -19.01
CA LEU A 511 -4.07 -4.10 -18.66
C LEU A 511 -4.72 -5.47 -18.85
N PHE A 512 -4.00 -6.36 -19.53
CA PHE A 512 -4.37 -7.76 -19.66
C PHE A 512 -3.20 -8.64 -19.26
N GLY A 513 -3.43 -9.60 -18.38
CA GLY A 513 -2.35 -10.46 -17.90
C GLY A 513 -2.78 -11.85 -17.48
N LYS A 514 -1.82 -12.76 -17.51
CA LYS A 514 -1.88 -14.06 -16.83
C LYS A 514 -1.26 -13.92 -15.45
N VAL A 515 -2.12 -13.81 -14.45
CA VAL A 515 -1.77 -13.58 -13.04
C VAL A 515 -1.58 -14.87 -12.24
N GLY A 516 -2.08 -16.01 -12.74
CA GLY A 516 -2.04 -17.30 -12.05
C GLY A 516 -1.89 -18.52 -12.96
N GLY A 517 -1.55 -19.66 -12.36
CA GLY A 517 -1.47 -21.00 -12.97
C GLY A 517 -0.13 -21.35 -13.61
N GLY A 518 0.56 -22.39 -13.13
CA GLY A 518 1.79 -22.92 -13.73
C GLY A 518 3.00 -21.97 -13.64
N ILE A 519 4.03 -22.23 -14.46
CA ILE A 519 5.34 -21.56 -14.39
C ILE A 519 5.42 -20.21 -15.11
N THR A 520 4.44 -19.85 -15.95
CA THR A 520 4.49 -18.62 -16.74
C THR A 520 3.58 -17.53 -16.19
N ARG A 521 3.97 -16.27 -16.35
CA ARG A 521 3.15 -15.10 -16.08
C ARG A 521 3.40 -14.08 -17.18
N PHE A 522 2.40 -13.26 -17.50
CA PHE A 522 2.61 -12.16 -18.43
C PHE A 522 1.64 -11.02 -18.15
N GLU A 523 2.00 -9.83 -18.59
CA GLU A 523 1.12 -8.68 -18.66
C GLU A 523 1.43 -7.88 -19.91
N THR A 524 0.38 -7.42 -20.60
CA THR A 524 0.46 -6.37 -21.60
C THR A 524 -0.40 -5.22 -21.14
N SER A 525 0.12 -4.00 -21.21
CA SER A 525 -0.57 -2.79 -20.75
C SER A 525 -0.43 -1.67 -21.77
N TYR A 526 -1.54 -1.00 -22.05
CA TYR A 526 -1.56 0.26 -22.77
C TYR A 526 -2.04 1.36 -21.84
N GLN A 527 -1.30 2.46 -21.78
CA GLN A 527 -1.61 3.60 -20.93
C GLN A 527 -1.48 4.87 -21.76
N ARG A 528 -2.35 5.84 -21.54
CA ARG A 528 -2.35 7.13 -22.23
C ARG A 528 -2.73 8.23 -21.25
N ARG A 529 -2.08 9.38 -21.39
CA ARG A 529 -2.34 10.62 -20.65
C ARG A 529 -2.35 11.77 -21.64
N SER A 530 -3.48 12.47 -21.73
CA SER A 530 -3.58 13.61 -22.63
C SER A 530 -2.72 14.79 -22.15
N PRO A 531 -2.34 15.73 -23.03
CA PRO A 531 -1.47 16.84 -22.64
C PRO A 531 -2.02 17.71 -21.52
N GLY A 532 -3.34 17.80 -21.38
CA GLY A 532 -3.99 18.62 -20.35
C GLY A 532 -4.34 17.87 -19.07
N PHE A 533 -3.97 16.59 -18.95
CA PHE A 533 -4.26 15.81 -17.75
C PHE A 533 -3.38 16.27 -16.59
N GLU A 534 -4.00 16.76 -15.53
CA GLU A 534 -3.30 17.45 -14.45
C GLU A 534 -3.95 17.17 -13.09
N VAL A 535 -3.17 16.58 -12.18
CA VAL A 535 -3.68 16.09 -10.88
C VAL A 535 -2.84 16.54 -9.69
N ASN A 536 -1.77 17.30 -9.88
CA ASN A 536 -0.75 17.58 -8.85
C ASN A 536 -1.20 18.49 -7.70
N ASP A 537 -2.44 19.00 -7.71
CA ASP A 537 -2.98 19.72 -6.56
C ASP A 537 -3.29 18.79 -5.37
N LEU A 538 -3.72 17.55 -5.64
CA LEU A 538 -3.98 16.53 -4.61
C LEU A 538 -3.46 15.13 -4.98
N GLY A 539 -2.91 14.95 -6.17
CA GLY A 539 -2.25 13.74 -6.65
C GLY A 539 -0.76 13.93 -6.92
N PHE A 540 -0.19 13.01 -7.69
CA PHE A 540 1.22 12.99 -8.08
C PHE A 540 1.34 12.51 -9.53
N LEU A 541 1.88 13.38 -10.39
CA LEU A 541 2.07 13.19 -11.81
C LEU A 541 3.37 13.89 -12.24
N LEU A 542 4.25 13.12 -12.86
CA LEU A 542 5.53 13.55 -13.39
C LEU A 542 5.37 14.02 -14.84
N ARG A 543 4.53 13.35 -15.64
CA ARG A 543 4.45 13.64 -17.08
C ARG A 543 3.06 13.44 -17.70
N ALA A 544 2.55 14.49 -18.33
CA ALA A 544 1.43 14.47 -19.27
C ALA A 544 1.92 14.30 -20.72
N ASP A 545 1.00 14.29 -21.69
CA ASP A 545 1.32 14.08 -23.12
C ASP A 545 2.17 12.82 -23.36
N GLN A 546 1.68 11.68 -22.86
CA GLN A 546 2.41 10.43 -22.96
C GLN A 546 1.46 9.26 -23.20
N GLN A 547 1.93 8.33 -24.02
CA GLN A 547 1.37 7.01 -24.20
C GLN A 547 2.48 6.00 -23.94
N SER A 548 2.11 4.83 -23.45
CA SER A 548 3.01 3.71 -23.28
C SER A 548 2.36 2.39 -23.62
N TRP A 549 3.15 1.51 -24.23
CA TRP A 549 2.83 0.09 -24.33
C TRP A 549 3.93 -0.71 -23.65
N ASN A 550 3.54 -1.45 -22.62
CA ASN A 550 4.47 -2.26 -21.84
C ASN A 550 4.08 -3.74 -21.92
N ASN A 551 5.08 -4.59 -22.06
CA ASN A 551 4.95 -6.04 -22.07
C ASN A 551 5.93 -6.63 -21.07
N TRP A 552 5.42 -7.46 -20.17
CA TRP A 552 6.20 -8.23 -19.22
C TRP A 552 5.89 -9.72 -19.43
N PHE A 553 6.90 -10.56 -19.50
CA PHE A 553 6.76 -12.01 -19.52
C PHE A 553 7.75 -12.63 -18.54
N GLY A 554 7.28 -13.54 -17.71
CA GLY A 554 8.09 -14.24 -16.71
C GLY A 554 7.89 -15.75 -16.76
N VAL A 555 8.98 -16.47 -16.52
CA VAL A 555 9.00 -17.91 -16.28
C VAL A 555 9.69 -18.14 -14.94
N GLN A 556 8.99 -18.79 -14.03
CA GLN A 556 9.49 -19.14 -12.71
C GLN A 556 9.52 -20.65 -12.55
N SER A 557 10.67 -21.21 -12.19
CA SER A 557 10.73 -22.60 -11.76
C SER A 557 10.04 -22.76 -10.41
N LEU A 558 9.14 -23.73 -10.31
CA LEU A 558 8.45 -24.09 -9.07
C LEU A 558 9.18 -25.20 -8.30
N HIS A 559 10.25 -25.75 -8.90
CA HIS A 559 11.04 -26.83 -8.34
C HIS A 559 12.54 -26.57 -8.52
N PRO A 560 13.38 -26.92 -7.53
CA PRO A 560 14.81 -26.87 -7.64
C PRO A 560 15.32 -27.95 -8.58
N SER A 561 16.49 -27.71 -9.18
CA SER A 561 17.25 -28.68 -9.95
C SER A 561 18.56 -29.03 -9.25
N ARG A 562 19.41 -29.84 -9.89
CA ARG A 562 20.79 -30.09 -9.40
C ARG A 562 21.71 -28.85 -9.49
N VAL A 563 21.32 -27.83 -10.25
CA VAL A 563 22.16 -26.67 -10.58
C VAL A 563 21.66 -25.37 -9.93
N TYR A 564 20.36 -25.28 -9.63
CA TYR A 564 19.75 -24.08 -9.05
C TYR A 564 18.66 -24.46 -8.04
N GLN A 565 18.49 -23.65 -6.99
CA GLN A 565 17.37 -23.79 -6.04
C GLN A 565 16.11 -23.10 -6.56
N THR A 566 16.27 -21.89 -7.07
CA THR A 566 15.24 -21.11 -7.75
C THR A 566 15.80 -20.69 -9.10
N ALA A 567 14.96 -20.65 -10.13
CA ALA A 567 15.31 -20.05 -11.40
C ALA A 567 14.15 -19.17 -11.83
N PHE A 568 14.44 -17.91 -12.13
CA PHE A 568 13.47 -16.99 -12.65
C PHE A 568 14.07 -16.26 -13.84
N TRP A 569 13.33 -16.27 -14.94
CA TRP A 569 13.65 -15.49 -16.11
C TRP A 569 12.50 -14.56 -16.40
N ASN A 570 12.79 -13.29 -16.68
CA ASN A 570 11.80 -12.39 -17.24
C ASN A 570 12.35 -11.59 -18.41
N PHE A 571 11.41 -11.14 -19.23
CA PHE A 571 11.62 -10.23 -20.33
C PHE A 571 10.64 -9.07 -20.19
N ASN A 572 11.17 -7.86 -20.23
CA ASN A 572 10.39 -6.64 -20.29
C ASN A 572 10.65 -5.97 -21.63
N TRP A 573 9.59 -5.45 -22.22
CA TRP A 573 9.67 -4.54 -23.35
C TRP A 573 8.73 -3.38 -23.09
N TRP A 574 9.18 -2.16 -23.37
CA TRP A 574 8.34 -0.99 -23.27
C TRP A 574 8.66 -0.01 -24.37
N GLN A 575 7.65 0.79 -24.69
CA GLN A 575 7.80 1.89 -25.60
C GLN A 575 6.91 3.05 -25.20
N TYR A 576 7.49 4.25 -25.22
CA TYR A 576 6.84 5.51 -24.91
C TYR A 576 6.80 6.40 -26.14
N TRP A 577 5.69 7.12 -26.31
CA TRP A 577 5.52 8.15 -27.32
C TRP A 577 4.65 9.27 -26.78
N THR A 578 4.74 10.46 -27.37
CA THR A 578 3.79 11.54 -27.06
C THR A 578 2.39 11.18 -27.55
N VAL A 579 1.37 11.94 -27.18
CA VAL A 579 0.02 11.77 -27.72
C VAL A 579 -0.01 12.03 -29.24
N GLY A 580 0.84 12.94 -29.71
CA GLY A 580 1.10 13.19 -31.14
C GLY A 580 1.85 12.07 -31.87
N GLY A 581 2.30 11.02 -31.17
CA GLY A 581 2.95 9.85 -31.75
C GLY A 581 4.47 9.97 -31.93
N LEU A 582 5.11 11.00 -31.37
CA LEU A 582 6.57 11.13 -31.38
C LEU A 582 7.19 10.10 -30.42
N PRO A 583 8.04 9.17 -30.88
CA PRO A 583 8.71 8.22 -30.00
C PRO A 583 9.65 8.94 -29.02
N VAL A 584 9.51 8.63 -27.74
CA VAL A 584 10.34 9.21 -26.67
C VAL A 584 11.37 8.20 -26.18
N GLU A 585 10.97 6.95 -26.07
CA GLU A 585 11.83 5.88 -25.59
C GLU A 585 11.34 4.54 -26.13
N ARG A 586 12.28 3.63 -26.42
CA ARG A 586 12.01 2.24 -26.72
C ARG A 586 13.12 1.41 -26.12
N ALA A 587 12.77 0.51 -25.22
CA ALA A 587 13.76 -0.33 -24.57
C ALA A 587 13.18 -1.69 -24.19
N ALA A 588 14.10 -2.60 -23.92
CA ALA A 588 13.81 -3.91 -23.40
C ALA A 588 14.94 -4.32 -22.48
N ASN A 589 14.63 -5.11 -21.47
CA ASN A 589 15.64 -5.81 -20.71
C ASN A 589 15.16 -7.23 -20.40
N THR A 590 16.12 -8.06 -20.05
CA THR A 590 15.86 -9.40 -19.56
C THR A 590 16.68 -9.61 -18.31
N ASN A 591 16.10 -10.27 -17.32
CA ASN A 591 16.81 -10.64 -16.11
C ASN A 591 16.72 -12.16 -15.95
N VAL A 592 17.82 -12.74 -15.47
CA VAL A 592 17.92 -14.14 -15.07
C VAL A 592 18.41 -14.13 -13.63
N HIS A 593 17.65 -14.76 -12.74
CA HIS A 593 17.94 -14.89 -11.32
C HIS A 593 18.01 -16.35 -10.90
#